data_AF-A0AAW2RMJ1-F1
#
_entry.id   AF-A0AAW2RMJ1-F1
#
_cell.length_a   1.000
_cell.length_b   1.000
_cell.length_c   1.000
_cell.angle_alpha   90.00
_cell.angle_beta   90.00
_cell.angle_gamma   90.00
#
_symmetry.space_group_name_H-M   'P 1'
#
loop_
_entity.id
_entity.type
_entity.pdbx_description
1 polymer ?
#
loop_
_entity_poly.entity_id
_entity_poly.type
_entity_poly.pdbx_seq_one_letter_code
_entity_poly.pdbx_strand_id
1 'polypeptide(L)'
;MLFDVHCSESYTAKSMLDELERKYNTEEDRLKKYYVSKFMRYQMVDGKSVAEQTYKIINLEHALSDAEMKLPEKFLVMSLVDKIFKSWESFAITLKHKKERLSLVTS
;
A
#
# COMPACT_ATOMS: atom_id res chain seq x y z
N MET A 1 -3.55 26.19 11.92
CA MET A 1 -3.80 26.96 10.69
C MET A 1 -2.49 27.53 10.17
N LEU A 2 -1.75 26.74 9.39
CA LEU A 2 -0.70 27.26 8.50
C LEU A 2 -0.49 26.31 7.31
N PHE A 3 -1.61 25.77 6.82
CA PHE A 3 -1.70 25.09 5.52
C PHE A 3 -2.36 26.03 4.50
N ASP A 4 -2.15 27.35 4.65
CA ASP A 4 -2.91 28.34 3.90
C ASP A 4 -2.07 29.50 3.33
N VAL A 5 -0.80 29.21 2.99
CA VAL A 5 0.02 30.14 2.19
C VAL A 5 0.91 29.37 1.23
N HIS A 6 0.31 28.67 0.26
CA HIS A 6 0.92 28.40 -1.06
C HIS A 6 -0.13 27.89 -2.08
N CYS A 7 -1.30 28.54 -2.11
CA CYS A 7 -2.18 28.47 -3.28
C CYS A 7 -1.80 29.61 -4.24
N SER A 8 -0.59 29.57 -4.79
CA SER A 8 -0.18 30.45 -5.89
C SER A 8 0.68 29.64 -6.85
N GLU A 9 0.13 29.43 -8.05
CA GLU A 9 0.68 28.64 -9.17
C GLU A 9 0.57 27.12 -8.97
N SER A 10 0.04 26.43 -9.97
CA SER A 10 -0.45 25.04 -9.88
C SER A 10 0.63 24.08 -9.39
N TYR A 11 0.64 23.78 -8.09
CA TYR A 11 1.45 22.71 -7.53
C TYR A 11 0.85 21.38 -8.00
N THR A 12 1.45 20.81 -9.04
CA THR A 12 1.00 19.56 -9.64
C THR A 12 1.55 18.39 -8.83
N ALA A 13 0.93 17.21 -8.94
CA ALA A 13 1.49 15.98 -8.39
C ALA A 13 2.94 15.73 -8.89
N LYS A 14 3.25 16.21 -10.10
CA LYS A 14 4.60 16.16 -10.67
C LYS A 14 5.57 17.10 -9.94
N SER A 15 5.23 18.36 -9.72
CA SER A 15 6.13 19.29 -9.00
C SER A 15 6.38 18.84 -7.56
N MET A 16 5.37 18.25 -6.90
CA MET A 16 5.55 17.59 -5.59
C MET A 16 6.56 16.45 -5.66
N LEU A 17 6.40 15.56 -6.65
CA LEU A 17 7.27 14.41 -6.82
C LEU A 17 8.71 14.84 -7.12
N ASP A 18 8.90 15.79 -8.03
CA ASP A 18 10.21 16.32 -8.41
C ASP A 18 10.94 16.94 -7.19
N GLU A 19 10.22 17.67 -6.33
CA GLU A 19 10.80 18.24 -5.12
C GLU A 19 11.17 17.18 -4.07
N LEU A 20 10.31 16.18 -3.88
CA LEU A 20 10.60 15.04 -3.01
C LEU A 20 11.78 14.22 -3.52
N GLU A 21 11.87 14.01 -4.82
CA GLU A 21 13.01 13.31 -5.42
C GLU A 21 14.29 14.12 -5.27
N ARG A 22 14.27 15.42 -5.55
CA ARG A 22 15.45 16.28 -5.34
C ARG A 22 15.96 16.25 -3.89
N LYS A 23 15.07 16.15 -2.90
CA LYS A 23 15.41 16.21 -1.47
C LYS A 23 15.75 14.85 -0.85
N TYR A 24 15.16 13.77 -1.35
CA TYR A 24 15.19 12.43 -0.73
C TYR A 24 15.56 11.30 -1.71
N ASN A 25 16.00 11.60 -2.93
CA ASN A 25 16.46 10.60 -3.91
C ASN A 25 17.99 10.56 -3.94
N THR A 26 18.58 9.82 -3.00
CA THR A 26 19.98 9.41 -3.11
C THR A 26 20.06 8.03 -3.77
N GLU A 27 21.21 7.69 -4.35
CA GLU A 27 21.46 6.34 -4.89
C GLU A 27 21.32 5.26 -3.81
N GLU A 28 21.64 5.60 -2.56
CA GLU A 28 21.51 4.73 -1.38
C GLU A 28 20.04 4.44 -1.01
N ASP A 29 19.12 5.35 -1.35
CA ASP A 29 17.71 5.22 -1.01
C ASP A 29 16.90 4.42 -2.04
N ARG A 30 17.51 3.96 -3.14
CA ARG A 30 16.81 3.17 -4.17
C ARG A 30 16.21 1.88 -3.60
N LEU A 31 16.97 1.16 -2.77
CA LEU A 31 16.50 -0.07 -2.11
C LEU A 31 15.39 0.24 -1.09
N LYS A 32 15.55 1.31 -0.29
CA LYS A 32 14.54 1.77 0.67
C LYS A 32 13.21 2.10 -0.03
N LYS A 33 13.28 2.86 -1.14
CA LYS A 33 12.12 3.21 -1.97
C LYS A 33 11.41 1.98 -2.53
N TYR A 34 12.18 0.99 -3.00
CA TYR A 34 11.60 -0.26 -3.49
C TYR A 34 10.81 -0.98 -2.39
N TYR A 35 11.39 -1.16 -1.20
CA TYR A 35 10.71 -1.85 -0.10
C TYR A 35 9.51 -1.06 0.42
N VAL A 36 9.61 0.27 0.55
CA VAL A 36 8.47 1.12 0.96
C VAL A 36 7.33 1.01 -0.06
N SER A 37 7.65 1.11 -1.36
CA SER A 37 6.66 0.99 -2.42
C SER A 37 5.97 -0.38 -2.40
N LYS A 38 6.77 -1.45 -2.22
CA LYS A 38 6.25 -2.82 -2.15
C LYS A 38 5.38 -3.05 -0.93
N PHE A 39 5.77 -2.55 0.24
CA PHE A 39 4.97 -2.59 1.46
C PHE A 39 3.64 -1.83 1.28
N MET A 40 3.69 -0.61 0.76
CA MET A 40 2.50 0.22 0.58
C MET A 40 1.51 -0.40 -0.42
N ARG A 41 2.01 -0.93 -1.55
CA ARG A 41 1.18 -1.53 -2.61
C ARG A 41 0.69 -2.94 -2.30
N TYR A 42 1.22 -3.60 -1.28
CA TYR A 42 0.78 -4.95 -0.93
C TYR A 42 -0.70 -4.97 -0.55
N GLN A 43 -1.48 -5.81 -1.23
CA GLN A 43 -2.88 -6.13 -0.94
C GLN A 43 -3.00 -7.66 -0.81
N MET A 44 -3.87 -8.13 0.09
CA MET A 44 -4.11 -9.57 0.15
C MET A 44 -4.97 -9.99 -1.04
N VAL A 45 -4.72 -11.19 -1.53
CA VAL A 45 -5.35 -11.80 -2.69
C VAL A 45 -6.25 -12.93 -2.22
N ASP A 46 -7.44 -13.01 -2.80
CA ASP A 46 -8.37 -14.10 -2.60
C ASP A 46 -7.74 -15.44 -3.02
N GLY A 47 -8.07 -16.51 -2.29
CA GLY A 47 -7.56 -17.86 -2.58
C GLY A 47 -6.17 -18.17 -2.02
N LYS A 48 -5.50 -17.22 -1.35
CA LYS A 48 -4.29 -17.49 -0.54
C LYS A 48 -4.61 -17.46 0.94
N SER A 49 -3.91 -18.27 1.73
CA SER A 49 -4.12 -18.27 3.19
C SER A 49 -3.69 -16.94 3.81
N VAL A 50 -4.39 -16.50 4.86
CA VAL A 50 -4.00 -15.30 5.62
C VAL A 50 -2.58 -15.44 6.17
N ALA A 51 -2.20 -16.64 6.62
CA ALA A 51 -0.86 -16.92 7.15
C ALA A 51 0.26 -16.69 6.12
N GLU A 52 0.12 -17.21 4.90
CA GLU A 52 1.11 -16.99 3.82
C GLU A 52 1.26 -15.50 3.51
N GLN A 53 0.16 -14.77 3.54
CA GLN A 53 0.11 -13.36 3.20
C GLN A 53 0.66 -12.48 4.32
N THR A 54 0.37 -12.80 5.57
CA THR A 54 0.98 -12.15 6.74
C THR A 54 2.49 -12.36 6.78
N TYR A 55 2.97 -13.57 6.47
CA TYR A 55 4.41 -13.86 6.38
C TYR A 55 5.12 -12.97 5.35
N LYS A 56 4.49 -12.72 4.20
CA LYS A 56 5.02 -11.79 3.18
C LYS A 56 5.13 -10.36 3.70
N ILE A 57 4.14 -9.89 4.46
CA ILE A 57 4.16 -8.53 5.02
C ILE A 57 5.25 -8.41 6.09
N ILE A 58 5.39 -9.41 6.96
CA ILE A 58 6.47 -9.47 7.97
C ILE A 58 7.85 -9.45 7.29
N ASN A 59 8.05 -10.21 6.21
CA ASN A 59 9.32 -10.18 5.48
C ASN A 59 9.60 -8.82 4.83
N LEU A 60 8.57 -8.10 4.38
CA LEU A 60 8.73 -6.73 3.88
C LEU A 60 9.10 -5.76 4.99
N GLU A 61 8.56 -5.95 6.18
CA GLU A 61 8.92 -5.17 7.37
C GLU A 61 10.37 -5.43 7.79
N HIS A 62 10.80 -6.69 7.84
CA HIS A 62 12.20 -7.02 8.13
C HIS A 62 13.15 -6.39 7.10
N ALA A 63 12.81 -6.48 5.80
CA ALA A 63 13.62 -5.86 4.75
C ALA A 63 13.66 -4.32 4.85
N LEU A 64 12.59 -3.68 5.34
CA LEU A 64 12.58 -2.25 5.66
C LEU A 64 13.48 -1.96 6.86
N SER A 65 13.39 -2.75 7.92
CA SER A 65 14.24 -2.63 9.11
C SER A 65 15.72 -2.76 8.78
N ASP A 66 16.09 -3.74 7.94
CA ASP A 66 17.45 -3.95 7.43
C ASP A 66 17.95 -2.77 6.57
N ALA A 67 17.02 -2.10 5.88
CA ALA A 67 17.30 -0.90 5.11
C ALA A 67 17.20 0.40 5.96
N GLU A 68 17.26 0.27 7.28
CA GLU A 68 17.19 1.38 8.27
C GLU A 68 15.86 2.15 8.28
N MET A 69 14.80 1.56 7.71
CA MET A 69 13.44 2.12 7.64
C MET A 69 12.51 1.47 8.67
N LYS A 70 12.93 1.46 9.94
CA LYS A 70 12.14 0.85 11.03
C LYS A 70 10.78 1.54 11.19
N LEU A 71 9.73 0.74 11.15
CA LEU A 71 8.36 1.21 11.35
C LEU A 71 7.95 1.01 12.81
N PRO A 72 7.21 1.96 13.42
CA PRO A 72 6.62 1.75 14.73
C PRO A 72 5.68 0.53 14.73
N GLU A 73 5.72 -0.30 15.77
CA GLU A 73 4.87 -1.50 15.89
C GLU A 73 3.39 -1.19 15.66
N LYS A 74 2.90 -0.09 16.27
CA LYS A 74 1.52 0.36 16.10
C LYS A 74 1.17 0.67 14.64
N PHE A 75 2.10 1.23 13.87
CA PHE A 75 1.92 1.51 12.45
C PHE A 75 1.82 0.22 11.64
N LEU A 76 2.62 -0.79 11.96
CA LEU A 76 2.57 -2.11 11.33
C LEU A 76 1.24 -2.80 11.58
N VAL A 77 0.78 -2.82 12.83
CA VAL A 77 -0.53 -3.40 13.20
C VAL A 77 -1.66 -2.69 12.46
N MET A 78 -1.68 -1.35 12.45
CA MET A 78 -2.70 -0.59 11.72
C MET A 78 -2.66 -0.83 10.21
N SER A 79 -1.46 -0.95 9.63
CA SER A 79 -1.28 -1.25 8.21
C SER A 79 -1.77 -2.65 7.84
N LEU A 80 -1.54 -3.64 8.70
CA LEU A 80 -2.05 -5.00 8.51
C LEU A 80 -3.58 -5.03 8.53
N VAL A 81 -4.18 -4.36 9.52
CA VAL A 81 -5.64 -4.25 9.66
C VAL A 81 -6.26 -3.59 8.42
N ASP A 82 -5.72 -2.47 7.96
CA ASP A 82 -6.18 -1.79 6.73
C ASP A 82 -6.08 -2.69 5.49
N LYS A 83 -4.97 -3.41 5.33
CA LYS A 83 -4.78 -4.35 4.21
C LYS A 83 -5.78 -5.51 4.23
N ILE A 84 -6.12 -6.03 5.40
CA ILE A 84 -7.15 -7.07 5.56
C ILE A 84 -8.52 -6.52 5.16
N PHE A 85 -8.90 -5.33 5.66
CA PHE A 85 -10.20 -4.74 5.35
C PHE A 85 -10.38 -4.45 3.86
N LYS A 86 -9.36 -3.90 3.19
CA LYS A 86 -9.39 -3.68 1.73
C LYS A 86 -9.57 -4.98 0.93
N SER A 87 -9.00 -6.07 1.41
CA SER A 87 -9.11 -7.38 0.77
C SER A 87 -10.49 -8.01 1.00
N TRP A 88 -11.12 -7.71 2.14
CA TRP A 88 -12.50 -8.12 2.38
C TRP A 88 -13.50 -7.39 1.47
N GLU A 89 -13.28 -6.10 1.22
CA GLU A 89 -14.10 -5.32 0.30
C GLU A 89 -14.03 -5.86 -1.14
N SER A 90 -12.82 -6.15 -1.64
CA SER A 90 -12.64 -6.77 -2.95
C SER A 90 -13.24 -8.17 -3.04
N PHE A 91 -13.15 -8.96 -1.97
CA PHE A 91 -13.80 -10.28 -1.88
C PHE A 91 -15.32 -10.16 -1.99
N ALA A 92 -15.94 -9.23 -1.26
CA ALA A 92 -17.39 -9.00 -1.30
C ALA A 92 -17.87 -8.60 -2.70
N ILE A 93 -17.12 -7.72 -3.37
CA ILE A 93 -17.38 -7.32 -4.77
C ILE A 93 -17.26 -8.54 -5.70
N THR A 94 -16.23 -9.35 -5.53
CA THR A 94 -16.00 -10.57 -6.33
C THR A 94 -17.14 -11.58 -6.17
N LEU A 95 -17.63 -11.78 -4.94
CA LEU A 95 -18.77 -12.65 -4.67
C LEU A 95 -20.06 -12.14 -5.31
N LYS A 96 -20.32 -10.83 -5.24
CA LYS A 96 -21.49 -10.21 -5.87
C LYS A 96 -21.49 -10.42 -7.39
N HIS A 97 -20.37 -10.13 -8.05
CA HIS A 97 -20.24 -10.36 -9.49
C HIS A 97 -20.36 -11.83 -9.88
N LYS A 98 -19.80 -12.75 -9.07
CA LYS A 98 -19.95 -14.19 -9.33
C LYS A 98 -21.41 -14.62 -9.23
N LYS A 99 -22.17 -14.10 -8.26
CA LYS A 99 -23.62 -14.34 -8.13
C LYS A 99 -24.39 -13.82 -9.35
N GLU A 100 -24.12 -12.59 -9.78
CA GLU A 100 -24.76 -11.98 -10.96
C GLU A 100 -24.51 -12.80 -12.25
N ARG A 101 -23.26 -13.24 -12.48
CA ARG A 101 -22.94 -14.09 -13.63
C ARG A 101 -23.67 -15.43 -13.59
N LEU A 102 -23.76 -16.05 -12.42
CA LEU A 102 -24.46 -17.33 -12.28
C LEU A 102 -25.96 -17.18 -12.58
N SER A 103 -26.61 -16.09 -12.16
CA SER A 103 -28.02 -15.83 -12.48
C SER A 103 -28.29 -15.57 -13.97
N LEU A 104 -27.33 -14.99 -14.68
CA LEU A 104 -27.45 -14.71 -16.13
C LEU A 104 -27.20 -15.95 -17.00
N VAL A 105 -26.40 -16.91 -16.53
CA VAL A 105 -26.12 -18.16 -17.27
C VAL A 105 -27.26 -19.17 -17.14
N THR A 106 -28.13 -19.03 -16.13
CA THR A 106 -29.25 -19.95 -15.87
C THR A 106 -30.62 -19.42 -16.28
N SER A 107 -30.68 -18.28 -16.99
CA SER A 107 -31.91 -17.69 -17.55
C SER A 107 -31.91 -17.81 -19.07
#